data_AF-A0A268NUP4-F1
#
_entry.id   AF-A0A268NUP4-F1
#
_cell.length_a   1.000
_cell.length_b   1.000
_cell.length_c   1.000
_cell.angle_alpha   90.00
_cell.angle_beta   90.00
_cell.angle_gamma   90.00
#
_symmetry.space_group_name_H-M   'P 1'
#
loop_
_entity.id
_entity.type
_entity.pdbx_description
1 polymer ?
#
loop_
_entity_poly.entity_id
_entity_poly.type
_entity_poly.pdbx_seq_one_letter_code
_entity_poly.pdbx_strand_id
1 'polypeptide(L)'
;MEQHDERKMDLRNKFQAFVLIPVIIIVLASIIYLIFTLGQIKIECLIAIIIASLFVCWIYNPVFNKNEYREMFYEDADMPIKDKIMKYRPTLAGYGGITLVIAFYALIMHY
;
A
#
# COMPACT_ATOMS: atom_id res chain seq x y z
N MET A 1 13.10 -19.78 22.47
CA MET A 1 11.76 -19.25 22.12
C MET A 1 11.74 -17.82 22.59
N GLU A 2 12.10 -16.89 21.72
CA GLU A 2 12.14 -15.47 22.07
C GLU A 2 10.72 -14.98 22.32
N GLN A 3 10.55 -14.40 23.51
CA GLN A 3 9.33 -13.80 24.00
C GLN A 3 8.97 -12.65 23.05
N HIS A 4 8.02 -12.89 22.14
CA HIS A 4 7.36 -11.82 21.43
C HIS A 4 6.50 -11.05 22.43
N ASP A 5 7.13 -10.06 23.07
CA ASP A 5 6.39 -8.98 23.71
C ASP A 5 5.45 -8.42 22.63
N GLU A 6 4.13 -8.49 22.88
CA GLU A 6 3.10 -7.94 22.01
C GLU A 6 3.19 -6.41 22.07
N ARG A 7 4.22 -5.84 21.44
CA ARG A 7 4.39 -4.40 21.35
C ARG A 7 3.20 -3.85 20.56
N LYS A 8 2.23 -3.28 21.28
CA LYS A 8 0.98 -2.79 20.71
C LYS A 8 1.29 -1.63 19.76
N MET A 9 0.84 -1.75 18.51
CA MET A 9 1.11 -0.73 17.50
C MET A 9 0.49 0.61 17.89
N ASP A 10 1.30 1.67 17.87
CA ASP A 10 0.84 3.03 18.15
C ASP A 10 -0.23 3.47 17.14
N LEU A 11 -1.18 4.28 17.59
CA LEU A 11 -2.33 4.78 16.81
C LEU A 11 -1.89 5.47 15.52
N ARG A 12 -0.80 6.26 15.59
CA ARG A 12 -0.23 6.96 14.44
C ARG A 12 0.25 5.97 13.37
N ASN A 13 0.90 4.90 13.78
CA ASN A 13 1.45 3.91 12.86
C ASN A 13 0.35 2.98 12.30
N LYS A 14 -0.69 2.71 13.10
CA LYS A 14 -1.91 2.06 12.63
C LYS A 14 -2.58 2.86 11.52
N PHE A 15 -2.67 4.18 11.69
CA PHE A 15 -3.18 5.07 10.66
C PHE A 15 -2.28 5.06 9.42
N GLN A 16 -0.95 5.06 9.58
CA GLN A 16 -0.04 4.96 8.46
C GLN A 16 -0.21 3.66 7.66
N ALA A 17 -0.27 2.52 8.33
CA ALA A 17 -0.34 1.22 7.68
C ALA A 17 -1.70 0.96 7.00
N PHE A 18 -2.80 1.30 7.67
CA PHE A 18 -4.15 0.94 7.21
C PHE A 18 -4.88 2.04 6.45
N VAL A 19 -4.42 3.29 6.54
CA VAL A 19 -5.05 4.44 5.86
C VAL A 19 -4.08 5.10 4.90
N LEU A 20 -2.92 5.57 5.36
CA LEU A 20 -2.01 6.37 4.55
C LEU A 20 -1.48 5.59 3.33
N ILE A 21 -0.94 4.39 3.53
CA ILE A 21 -0.39 3.57 2.45
C ILE A 21 -1.46 3.19 1.41
N PRO A 22 -2.63 2.64 1.79
CA PRO A 22 -3.68 2.39 0.81
C PRO A 22 -4.15 3.65 0.08
N VAL A 23 -4.28 4.79 0.75
CA VAL A 23 -4.63 6.06 0.08
C VAL A 23 -3.58 6.46 -0.95
N ILE A 24 -2.28 6.35 -0.62
CA ILE A 24 -1.19 6.65 -1.56
C ILE A 24 -1.28 5.75 -2.80
N ILE A 25 -1.49 4.44 -2.62
CA ILE A 25 -1.61 3.49 -3.73
C ILE A 25 -2.83 3.82 -4.59
N ILE A 26 -3.99 4.10 -3.98
CA ILE A 26 -5.22 4.48 -4.70
C ILE A 26 -4.96 5.72 -5.55
N VAL A 27 -4.37 6.77 -4.97
CA VAL A 27 -4.10 8.04 -5.67
C VAL A 27 -3.12 7.81 -6.82
N LEU A 28 -2.01 7.12 -6.58
CA LEU A 28 -1.01 6.87 -7.62
C LEU A 28 -1.57 5.98 -8.75
N ALA A 29 -2.28 4.90 -8.42
CA ALA A 29 -2.92 4.04 -9.42
C ALA A 29 -3.97 4.79 -10.24
N SER A 30 -4.76 5.66 -9.59
CA SER A 30 -5.76 6.50 -10.26
C SER A 30 -5.12 7.53 -11.18
N ILE A 31 -4.00 8.16 -10.78
CA ILE A 31 -3.25 9.08 -11.64
C ILE A 31 -2.73 8.37 -12.88
N ILE A 32 -2.12 7.19 -12.70
CA ILE A 32 -1.61 6.38 -13.83
C ILE A 32 -2.76 6.03 -14.77
N TYR A 33 -3.85 5.50 -14.23
CA TYR A 33 -5.04 5.17 -15.01
C TYR A 33 -5.57 6.38 -15.79
N LEU A 34 -5.69 7.54 -15.15
CA LEU A 34 -6.19 8.77 -15.78
C LEU A 34 -5.29 9.26 -16.94
N ILE A 35 -3.97 9.16 -16.78
CA ILE A 35 -3.01 9.51 -17.84
C ILE A 35 -3.22 8.64 -19.07
N PHE A 36 -3.40 7.32 -18.88
CA PHE A 36 -3.53 6.36 -19.97
C PHE A 36 -4.93 6.32 -20.61
N THR A 37 -5.97 6.71 -19.88
CA THR A 37 -7.34 6.84 -20.45
C THR A 37 -7.64 8.24 -20.97
N LEU A 38 -6.68 9.16 -20.93
CA LEU A 38 -6.83 10.55 -21.37
C LEU A 38 -8.05 11.25 -20.72
N GLY A 39 -8.33 10.93 -19.46
CA GLY A 39 -9.47 11.47 -18.71
C GLY A 39 -10.81 10.75 -18.93
N GLN A 40 -10.87 9.69 -19.74
CA GLN A 40 -12.05 8.83 -19.80
C GLN A 40 -12.10 7.91 -18.59
N ILE A 41 -12.87 8.30 -17.58
CA ILE A 41 -12.96 7.57 -16.32
C ILE A 41 -14.23 6.72 -16.33
N LYS A 42 -14.07 5.41 -16.13
CA LYS A 42 -15.18 4.50 -15.82
C LYS A 42 -15.24 4.30 -14.31
N ILE A 43 -16.42 4.47 -13.73
CA ILE A 43 -16.65 4.33 -12.29
C ILE A 43 -16.27 2.91 -11.82
N GLU A 44 -16.56 1.89 -12.62
CA GLU A 44 -16.22 0.49 -12.33
C GLU A 44 -14.71 0.29 -12.15
N CYS A 45 -13.89 0.95 -12.98
CA CYS A 45 -12.43 0.90 -12.88
C CYS A 45 -11.93 1.60 -11.60
N LEU A 46 -12.52 2.74 -11.23
CA LEU A 46 -12.20 3.41 -9.96
C LEU A 46 -12.54 2.54 -8.76
N ILE A 47 -13.72 1.90 -8.76
CA ILE A 47 -14.13 0.97 -7.69
C ILE A 47 -13.13 -0.18 -7.60
N ALA A 48 -12.72 -0.75 -8.73
CA ALA A 48 -11.74 -1.83 -8.74
C ALA A 48 -10.37 -1.41 -8.20
N ILE A 49 -9.89 -0.21 -8.55
CA ILE A 49 -8.64 0.36 -8.00
C ILE A 49 -8.73 0.47 -6.47
N ILE A 50 -9.85 0.99 -5.95
CA ILE A 50 -10.06 1.14 -4.51
C ILE A 50 -10.07 -0.23 -3.83
N ILE A 51 -10.88 -1.17 -4.32
CA ILE A 51 -11.02 -2.51 -3.72
C ILE A 51 -9.68 -3.25 -3.74
N ALA A 52 -8.97 -3.24 -4.87
CA ALA A 52 -7.68 -3.92 -5.00
C ALA A 52 -6.62 -3.32 -4.06
N SER A 53 -6.57 -1.99 -3.93
CA SER A 53 -5.62 -1.32 -3.05
C SER A 53 -5.90 -1.63 -1.57
N LEU A 54 -7.17 -1.63 -1.16
CA LEU A 54 -7.55 -2.01 0.20
C LEU A 54 -7.25 -3.48 0.48
N PHE A 55 -7.57 -4.38 -0.46
CA PHE A 55 -7.26 -5.81 -0.32
C PHE A 55 -5.76 -6.04 -0.12
N VAL A 56 -4.92 -5.39 -0.93
CA VAL A 56 -3.47 -5.55 -0.81
C VAL A 56 -2.96 -5.04 0.53
N CYS A 57 -3.37 -3.84 0.95
CA CYS A 57 -2.88 -3.25 2.18
C CYS A 57 -3.40 -3.95 3.44
N TRP A 58 -4.66 -4.39 3.45
CA TRP A 58 -5.29 -4.91 4.66
C TRP A 58 -5.18 -6.42 4.80
N ILE A 59 -5.01 -7.15 3.69
CA ILE A 59 -4.99 -8.61 3.69
C ILE A 59 -3.65 -9.11 3.17
N TYR A 60 -3.27 -8.76 1.95
CA TYR A 60 -2.10 -9.35 1.32
C TYR A 60 -0.80 -9.04 2.08
N ASN A 61 -0.50 -7.78 2.36
CA ASN A 61 0.73 -7.41 3.04
C ASN A 61 0.87 -7.90 4.48
N PRO A 62 -0.13 -7.79 5.36
CA PRO A 62 0.00 -8.33 6.71
C PRO A 62 0.10 -9.86 6.76
N VAL A 63 -0.38 -10.57 5.72
CA VAL A 63 -0.32 -12.04 5.63
C VAL A 63 0.97 -12.52 4.97
N PHE A 64 1.29 -12.03 3.77
CA PHE A 64 2.41 -12.52 2.95
C PHE A 64 3.73 -11.80 3.24
N ASN A 65 3.68 -10.50 3.57
CA ASN A 65 4.85 -9.70 3.93
C ASN A 65 4.88 -9.41 5.45
N LYS A 66 4.46 -10.38 6.26
CA LYS A 66 4.26 -10.23 7.70
C LYS A 66 5.50 -9.71 8.43
N ASN A 67 6.69 -10.17 8.05
CA ASN A 67 7.95 -9.79 8.71
C ASN A 67 8.29 -8.32 8.42
N GLU A 68 8.35 -7.91 7.15
CA GLU A 68 8.63 -6.52 6.77
C GLU A 68 7.53 -5.56 7.28
N TYR A 69 6.26 -5.99 7.22
CA TYR A 69 5.15 -5.22 7.77
C TYR A 69 5.30 -5.02 9.28
N ARG A 70 5.73 -6.06 10.00
CA ARG A 70 5.96 -5.96 11.43
C ARG A 70 7.16 -5.08 11.76
N GLU A 71 8.29 -5.25 11.10
CA GLU A 71 9.47 -4.42 11.33
C GLU A 71 9.14 -2.94 11.04
N MET A 72 8.49 -2.65 9.92
CA MET A 72 8.16 -1.29 9.49
C MET A 72 7.11 -0.62 10.40
N PHE A 73 6.12 -1.37 10.88
CA PHE A 73 4.97 -0.82 11.61
C PHE A 73 4.93 -1.13 13.12
N TYR A 74 5.80 -1.97 13.64
CA TYR A 74 5.83 -2.32 15.07
C TYR A 74 7.20 -2.07 15.71
N GLU A 75 8.29 -2.42 15.03
CA GLU A 75 9.64 -2.30 15.61
C GLU A 75 10.24 -0.91 15.35
N ASP A 76 10.15 -0.41 14.13
CA ASP A 76 10.57 0.94 13.74
C ASP A 76 9.43 1.95 13.78
N ALA A 77 8.50 1.80 14.72
CA ALA A 77 7.33 2.67 14.81
C ALA A 77 7.70 4.15 15.02
N ASP A 78 8.72 4.40 15.84
CA ASP A 78 9.17 5.74 16.22
C ASP A 78 10.15 6.37 15.20
N MET A 79 10.55 5.61 14.17
CA MET A 79 11.49 6.09 13.17
C MET A 79 10.88 7.21 12.33
N PRO A 80 11.62 8.32 12.08
CA PRO A 80 11.17 9.37 11.18
C PRO A 80 10.82 8.81 9.79
N ILE A 81 9.77 9.33 9.16
CA ILE A 81 9.28 8.85 7.85
C ILE A 81 10.39 8.85 6.80
N LYS A 82 11.28 9.86 6.82
CA LYS A 82 12.41 9.95 5.89
C LYS A 82 13.37 8.76 6.02
N ASP A 83 13.74 8.41 7.25
CA ASP A 83 14.65 7.30 7.52
C ASP A 83 13.97 5.95 7.27
N LYS A 84 12.67 5.87 7.59
CA LYS A 84 11.82 4.72 7.27
C LYS A 84 11.74 4.47 5.77
N ILE A 85 11.60 5.52 4.95
CA ILE A 85 11.62 5.38 3.48
C ILE A 85 12.96 4.84 2.98
N MET A 86 14.06 5.29 3.56
CA MET A 86 15.39 4.85 3.15
C MET A 86 15.67 3.40 3.56
N LYS A 87 15.25 3.01 4.77
CA LYS A 87 15.38 1.63 5.30
C LYS A 87 14.48 0.63 4.55
N TYR A 88 13.23 1.00 4.29
CA TYR A 88 12.22 0.16 3.64
C TYR A 88 12.04 0.46 2.15
N ARG A 89 13.06 1.02 1.49
CA ARG A 89 13.06 1.27 0.04
C ARG A 89 12.64 0.04 -0.79
N PRO A 90 13.12 -1.19 -0.55
CA PRO A 90 12.68 -2.35 -1.32
C PRO A 90 11.19 -2.66 -1.12
N THR A 91 10.68 -2.59 0.11
CA THR A 91 9.25 -2.74 0.41
C THR A 91 8.41 -1.67 -0.31
N LEU A 92 8.87 -0.42 -0.31
CA LEU A 92 8.24 0.69 -1.05
C LEU A 92 8.28 0.50 -2.57
N ALA A 93 9.36 -0.06 -3.11
CA ALA A 93 9.42 -0.45 -4.52
C ALA A 93 8.41 -1.56 -4.82
N GLY A 94 8.21 -2.52 -3.89
CA GLY A 94 7.16 -3.53 -3.96
C GLY A 94 5.76 -2.90 -4.04
N TYR A 95 5.45 -1.92 -3.18
CA TYR A 95 4.22 -1.14 -3.26
C TYR A 95 4.06 -0.42 -4.61
N GLY A 96 5.15 0.11 -5.16
CA GLY A 96 5.17 0.70 -6.51
C GLY A 96 4.82 -0.32 -7.60
N GLY A 97 5.40 -1.52 -7.54
CA GLY A 97 5.06 -2.61 -8.45
C GLY A 97 3.59 -3.01 -8.38
N ILE A 98 3.05 -3.15 -7.17
CA ILE A 98 1.62 -3.42 -6.94
C ILE A 98 0.75 -2.32 -7.55
N THR A 99 1.13 -1.06 -7.35
CA THR A 99 0.40 0.10 -7.91
C THR A 99 0.30 0.01 -9.43
N LEU A 100 1.40 -0.36 -10.10
CA LEU A 100 1.43 -0.57 -11.55
C LEU A 100 0.54 -1.74 -11.98
N VAL A 101 0.55 -2.85 -11.25
CA VAL A 101 -0.33 -4.01 -11.53
C VAL A 101 -1.81 -3.63 -11.41
N ILE A 102 -2.18 -2.90 -10.36
CA ILE A 102 -3.56 -2.42 -10.16
C ILE A 102 -3.98 -1.50 -11.30
N ALA A 103 -3.14 -0.52 -11.66
CA ALA A 103 -3.42 0.39 -12.75
C ALA A 103 -3.53 -0.33 -14.10
N PHE A 104 -2.64 -1.29 -14.37
CA PHE A 104 -2.67 -2.09 -15.59
C PHE A 104 -3.94 -2.94 -15.69
N TYR A 105 -4.37 -3.57 -14.60
CA TYR A 105 -5.62 -4.32 -14.55
C TYR A 105 -6.84 -3.41 -14.80
N ALA A 106 -6.85 -2.22 -14.20
CA ALA A 106 -7.88 -1.21 -14.46
C ALA A 106 -7.92 -0.77 -15.93
N LEU A 107 -6.77 -0.66 -16.58
CA LEU A 107 -6.68 -0.36 -18.02
C LEU A 107 -7.21 -1.50 -18.88
N ILE A 108 -6.90 -2.76 -18.55
CA ILE A 108 -7.46 -3.93 -19.27
C ILE A 108 -8.98 -3.94 -19.15
N MET A 109 -9.56 -3.65 -17.99
CA MET A 109 -11.02 -3.57 -17.84
C MET A 109 -11.64 -2.36 -18.55
N HIS A 110 -10.84 -1.32 -18.80
CA HIS A 110 -11.32 -0.12 -19.47
C HIS A 110 -11.54 -0.32 -20.96
N TYR A 111 -10.64 -1.04 -21.63
CA TYR A 111 -10.65 -1.29 -23.08
C TYR A 111 -11.35 -2.59 -23.43
#